data_AF-A0A352NMF4-F1
#
_entry.id   AF-A0A352NMF4-F1
#
_cell.length_a   1.000
_cell.length_b   1.000
_cell.length_c   1.000
_cell.angle_alpha   90.00
_cell.angle_beta   90.00
_cell.angle_gamma   90.00
#
_symmetry.space_group_name_H-M   'P 1'
#
loop_
_entity.id
_entity.type
_entity.pdbx_description
1 polymer ?
#
loop_
_entity_poly.entity_id
_entity_poly.type
_entity_poly.pdbx_seq_one_letter_code
_entity_poly.pdbx_strand_id
1 'polypeptide(L)'
;MMHLERKNIIDWGVTLVFAVLLALGIRTYVAEARWIPSESMLPTLKIGDRLIIDKVSFHFSGISRGDMIVFEAPPASKLEEVLIKRVIGLPGDTVAIKNGIVYINGDPLDEPYELEKPRDDYKAITVPENSLFVMGDNRNKSYDSRFWGVVSEELIIGKAVARFYPFSNATFFTL
;
A
#
# COMPACT_ATOMS: atom_id res chain seq x y z
N MET A 1 -16.34 -37.23 -40.08
CA MET A 1 -16.52 -35.77 -39.86
C MET A 1 -16.94 -35.43 -38.42
N MET A 2 -17.94 -36.10 -37.85
CA MET A 2 -18.46 -35.84 -36.48
C MET A 2 -17.48 -36.01 -35.30
N HIS A 3 -16.43 -36.83 -35.42
CA HIS A 3 -15.48 -37.08 -34.33
C HIS A 3 -14.45 -35.95 -34.12
N LEU A 4 -14.17 -35.15 -35.15
CA LEU A 4 -13.23 -34.04 -35.07
C LEU A 4 -13.86 -32.81 -34.40
N GLU A 5 -15.14 -32.52 -34.67
CA GLU A 5 -15.83 -31.38 -34.06
C GLU A 5 -16.06 -31.53 -32.56
N ARG A 6 -16.40 -32.74 -32.09
CA ARG A 6 -16.65 -33.00 -30.66
C ARG A 6 -15.37 -32.89 -29.80
N LYS A 7 -14.20 -33.24 -30.35
CA LYS A 7 -12.91 -33.08 -29.68
C LYS A 7 -12.55 -31.60 -29.53
N ASN A 8 -12.78 -30.82 -30.59
CA ASN A 8 -12.59 -29.37 -30.56
C ASN A 8 -13.48 -28.69 -29.51
N ILE A 9 -14.77 -29.05 -29.40
CA ILE A 9 -15.68 -28.45 -28.41
C ILE A 9 -15.23 -28.75 -26.97
N ILE A 10 -14.74 -29.96 -26.70
CA ILE A 10 -14.20 -30.32 -25.38
C ILE A 10 -12.91 -29.55 -25.09
N ASP A 11 -11.99 -29.47 -26.04
CA ASP A 11 -10.71 -28.76 -25.88
C ASP A 11 -10.90 -27.24 -25.68
N TRP A 12 -11.82 -26.63 -26.44
CA TRP A 12 -12.22 -25.23 -26.24
C TRP A 12 -12.92 -25.01 -24.90
N GLY A 13 -13.77 -25.96 -24.47
CA GLY A 13 -14.42 -25.93 -23.16
C GLY A 13 -13.41 -26.01 -22.00
N VAL A 14 -12.45 -26.93 -22.07
CA VAL A 14 -11.37 -27.06 -21.07
C VAL A 14 -10.51 -25.79 -21.02
N THR A 15 -10.16 -25.23 -22.18
CA THR A 15 -9.37 -23.98 -22.26
C THR A 15 -10.12 -22.82 -21.63
N LEU A 16 -11.42 -22.68 -21.91
CA LEU A 16 -12.25 -21.62 -21.32
C LEU A 16 -12.35 -21.77 -19.80
N VAL A 17 -12.58 -23.00 -19.30
CA VAL A 17 -12.63 -23.28 -17.86
C VAL A 17 -11.30 -22.95 -17.21
N PHE A 18 -10.17 -23.36 -17.80
CA PHE A 18 -8.85 -23.05 -17.29
C PHE A 18 -8.58 -21.54 -17.26
N ALA A 19 -8.94 -20.81 -18.32
CA ALA A 19 -8.80 -19.35 -18.37
C ALA A 19 -9.64 -18.65 -17.30
N VAL A 20 -10.87 -19.11 -17.06
CA VAL A 20 -11.74 -18.58 -15.98
C VAL A 20 -11.14 -18.88 -14.61
N LEU A 21 -10.67 -20.11 -14.36
CA LEU A 21 -10.03 -20.47 -13.10
C LEU A 21 -8.75 -19.67 -12.86
N LEU A 22 -7.93 -19.48 -13.90
CA LEU A 22 -6.73 -18.66 -13.84
C LEU A 22 -7.06 -17.19 -13.55
N ALA A 23 -8.05 -16.62 -14.24
CA ALA A 23 -8.48 -15.25 -14.00
C ALA A 23 -9.04 -15.06 -12.57
N LEU A 24 -9.81 -16.03 -12.07
CA LEU A 24 -10.31 -16.03 -10.68
C LEU A 24 -9.15 -16.18 -9.69
N GLY A 25 -8.16 -17.02 -9.97
CA GLY A 25 -6.96 -17.18 -9.16
C GLY A 25 -6.14 -15.91 -9.08
N ILE A 26 -5.87 -15.27 -10.23
CA ILE A 26 -5.16 -13.99 -10.29
C ILE A 26 -5.92 -12.92 -9.50
N ARG A 27 -7.24 -12.79 -9.70
CA ARG A 27 -8.05 -11.80 -9.00
C ARG A 27 -8.16 -12.05 -7.50
N THR A 28 -8.14 -13.31 -7.06
CA THR A 28 -8.27 -13.65 -5.64
C THR A 28 -6.94 -13.49 -4.90
N TYR A 29 -5.83 -13.87 -5.54
CA TYR A 29 -4.55 -14.01 -4.85
C TYR A 29 -3.50 -12.97 -5.24
N VAL A 30 -3.58 -12.35 -6.41
CA VAL A 30 -2.51 -11.45 -6.92
C VAL A 30 -2.84 -9.98 -6.68
N ALA A 31 -4.05 -9.56 -7.03
CA ALA A 31 -4.41 -8.13 -6.98
C ALA A 31 -5.84 -7.90 -6.47
N GLU A 32 -5.99 -6.97 -5.53
CA GLU A 32 -7.27 -6.60 -4.93
C GLU A 32 -7.62 -5.14 -5.24
N ALA A 33 -8.89 -4.85 -5.50
CA ALA A 33 -9.36 -3.49 -5.70
C ALA A 33 -9.95 -2.92 -4.40
N ARG A 34 -9.46 -1.76 -3.95
CA ARG A 34 -9.90 -1.13 -2.70
C ARG A 34 -10.28 0.33 -2.90
N TRP A 35 -11.28 0.81 -2.17
CA TRP A 35 -11.70 2.21 -2.18
C TRP A 35 -11.11 2.99 -0.98
N ILE A 36 -10.91 4.30 -1.11
CA ILE A 36 -10.34 5.16 -0.07
C ILE A 36 -11.43 5.89 0.75
N PRO A 37 -11.56 5.59 2.06
CA PRO A 37 -12.61 6.17 2.90
C PRO A 37 -12.22 7.45 3.64
N SER A 38 -10.94 7.81 3.70
CA SER A 38 -10.44 8.86 4.60
C SER A 38 -9.54 9.88 3.89
N GLU A 39 -9.34 11.02 4.54
CA GLU A 39 -8.52 12.14 4.07
C GLU A 39 -7.02 12.02 4.41
N SER A 40 -6.62 10.94 5.08
CA SER A 40 -5.27 10.81 5.67
C SER A 40 -4.13 10.76 4.65
N MET A 41 -4.45 10.47 3.40
CA MET A 41 -3.50 10.39 2.28
C MET A 41 -3.67 11.53 1.27
N LEU A 42 -4.40 12.60 1.61
CA LEU A 42 -4.43 13.81 0.78
C LEU A 42 -3.02 14.45 0.71
N PRO A 43 -2.65 15.06 -0.44
CA PRO A 43 -3.43 15.19 -1.67
C PRO A 43 -3.32 13.98 -2.61
N THR A 44 -2.42 13.04 -2.32
CA THR A 44 -2.10 11.88 -3.20
C THR A 44 -3.31 11.02 -3.50
N LEU A 45 -4.06 10.66 -2.45
CA LEU A 45 -5.27 9.85 -2.53
C LEU A 45 -6.46 10.60 -1.96
N LYS A 46 -7.54 10.70 -2.74
CA LYS A 46 -8.77 11.39 -2.35
C LYS A 46 -9.84 10.39 -1.91
N ILE A 47 -10.76 10.87 -1.08
CA ILE A 47 -11.94 10.08 -0.69
C ILE A 47 -12.69 9.66 -1.96
N GLY A 48 -12.97 8.35 -2.07
CA GLY A 48 -13.63 7.75 -3.22
C GLY A 48 -12.70 7.26 -4.34
N ASP A 49 -11.39 7.54 -4.27
CA ASP A 49 -10.40 6.92 -5.16
C ASP A 49 -10.46 5.39 -5.04
N ARG A 50 -10.22 4.68 -6.14
CA ARG A 50 -10.09 3.22 -6.14
C ARG A 50 -8.72 2.79 -6.62
N LEU A 51 -8.12 1.91 -5.82
CA LEU A 51 -6.75 1.46 -5.97
C LEU A 51 -6.68 -0.01 -6.36
N ILE A 52 -5.60 -0.36 -7.03
CA ILE A 52 -5.15 -1.74 -7.19
C ILE A 52 -4.05 -1.99 -6.17
N ILE A 53 -4.23 -3.03 -5.36
CA ILE A 53 -3.30 -3.50 -4.34
C ILE A 53 -2.63 -4.76 -4.84
N ASP A 54 -1.31 -4.75 -4.98
CA ASP A 54 -0.48 -5.91 -5.26
C ASP A 54 -0.16 -6.68 -3.97
N LYS A 55 -0.56 -7.94 -3.92
CA LYS A 55 -0.44 -8.81 -2.74
C LYS A 55 0.68 -9.84 -2.87
N VAL A 56 1.35 -9.91 -4.01
CA VAL A 56 2.31 -10.98 -4.31
C VAL A 56 3.66 -10.41 -4.67
N SER A 57 3.71 -9.50 -5.63
CA SER A 57 5.00 -9.05 -6.18
C SER A 57 5.82 -8.29 -5.13
N PHE A 58 5.17 -7.61 -4.18
CA PHE A 58 5.84 -6.92 -3.08
C PHE A 58 6.68 -7.84 -2.18
N HIS A 59 6.34 -9.11 -2.03
CA HIS A 59 7.16 -10.07 -1.28
C HIS A 59 8.49 -10.39 -1.99
N PHE A 60 8.57 -10.20 -3.31
CA PHE A 60 9.77 -10.46 -4.10
C PHE A 60 10.57 -9.19 -4.39
N SER A 61 9.89 -8.07 -4.64
CA SER A 61 10.53 -6.76 -4.88
C SER A 61 10.98 -6.07 -3.59
N GLY A 62 10.44 -6.50 -2.44
CA GLY A 62 10.57 -5.79 -1.19
C GLY A 62 9.73 -4.51 -1.14
N ILE A 63 9.86 -3.81 -0.02
CA ILE A 63 9.20 -2.53 0.25
C ILE A 63 10.25 -1.43 0.28
N SER A 64 10.01 -0.37 -0.48
CA SER A 64 10.89 0.78 -0.56
C SER A 64 10.31 1.99 0.15
N ARG A 65 11.18 2.89 0.60
CA ARG A 65 10.75 4.18 1.13
C ARG A 65 9.93 4.92 0.07
N GLY A 66 8.80 5.49 0.48
CA GLY A 66 7.86 6.16 -0.41
C GLY A 66 6.77 5.24 -0.95
N ASP A 67 6.87 3.91 -0.83
CA ASP A 67 5.79 3.01 -1.18
C ASP A 67 4.54 3.30 -0.32
N MET A 68 3.35 3.09 -0.89
CA MET A 68 2.09 3.13 -0.15
C MET A 68 1.64 1.70 0.14
N ILE A 69 1.55 1.35 1.42
CA ILE A 69 1.20 0.00 1.84
C ILE A 69 -0.17 -0.04 2.50
N VAL A 70 -0.88 -1.14 2.29
CA VAL A 70 -2.15 -1.47 2.93
C VAL A 70 -1.86 -2.53 3.99
N PHE A 71 -2.31 -2.32 5.22
CA PHE A 71 -1.99 -3.19 6.35
C PHE A 71 -3.12 -3.19 7.39
N GLU A 72 -3.21 -4.27 8.16
CA GLU A 72 -4.09 -4.32 9.33
C GLU A 72 -3.56 -3.40 10.41
N ALA A 73 -4.44 -2.58 11.01
CA ALA A 73 -4.02 -1.64 12.03
C ALA A 73 -3.32 -2.40 13.19
N PRO A 74 -2.13 -1.95 13.64
CA PRO A 74 -1.39 -2.69 14.64
C PRO A 74 -2.14 -2.69 15.98
N PRO A 75 -2.01 -3.73 16.82
CA PRO A 75 -2.73 -3.82 18.09
C PRO A 75 -2.58 -2.58 18.98
N ALA A 76 -1.42 -1.92 18.94
CA ALA A 76 -1.15 -0.69 19.68
C ALA A 76 -2.07 0.50 19.28
N SER A 77 -2.60 0.51 18.06
CA SER A 77 -3.52 1.54 17.57
C SER A 77 -4.92 1.42 18.16
N LYS A 78 -5.30 0.23 18.68
CA LYS A 78 -6.65 -0.10 19.16
C LYS A 78 -7.75 0.10 18.10
N LEU A 79 -7.38 0.07 16.82
CA LEU A 79 -8.29 0.09 15.70
C LEU A 79 -8.49 -1.33 15.18
N GLU A 80 -9.70 -1.64 14.72
CA GLU A 80 -10.04 -2.88 14.05
C GLU A 80 -10.37 -2.59 12.57
N GLU A 81 -9.46 -1.87 11.90
CA GLU A 81 -9.61 -1.49 10.50
C GLU A 81 -8.34 -1.70 9.69
N VAL A 82 -8.49 -1.68 8.37
CA VAL A 82 -7.36 -1.75 7.44
C VAL A 82 -6.98 -0.35 7.00
N LEU A 83 -5.70 -0.03 7.13
CA LEU A 83 -5.14 1.29 6.87
C LEU A 83 -4.32 1.29 5.58
N ILE A 84 -4.15 2.48 5.01
CA ILE A 84 -3.16 2.77 3.97
C ILE A 84 -2.31 3.96 4.39
N LYS A 85 -0.99 3.81 4.33
CA LYS A 85 -0.01 4.84 4.67
C LYS A 85 1.21 4.74 3.77
N ARG A 86 2.00 5.82 3.72
CA ARG A 86 3.29 5.84 3.03
C ARG A 86 4.40 5.36 3.95
N VAL A 87 5.30 4.55 3.41
CA VAL A 87 6.50 4.08 4.10
C VAL A 87 7.50 5.22 4.20
N ILE A 88 7.79 5.63 5.43
CA ILE A 88 8.73 6.71 5.73
C ILE A 88 10.04 6.17 6.27
N GLY A 89 10.04 5.11 7.08
CA GLY A 89 11.24 4.48 7.62
C GLY A 89 11.25 2.97 7.35
N LEU A 90 12.40 2.47 6.90
CA LEU A 90 12.71 1.06 6.65
C LEU A 90 13.46 0.45 7.86
N PRO A 91 13.56 -0.88 7.96
CA PRO A 91 14.37 -1.54 9.00
C PRO A 91 15.77 -0.91 9.15
N GLY A 92 16.15 -0.61 10.38
CA GLY A 92 17.44 0.02 10.72
C GLY A 92 17.47 1.55 10.61
N ASP A 93 16.49 2.19 9.96
CA ASP A 93 16.44 3.65 9.91
C ASP A 93 16.17 4.27 11.27
N THR A 94 16.76 5.44 11.50
CA THR A 94 16.36 6.34 12.58
C THR A 94 15.48 7.45 12.05
N VAL A 95 14.20 7.47 12.44
CA VAL A 95 13.22 8.46 12.02
C VAL A 95 13.00 9.48 13.12
N ALA A 96 13.05 10.77 12.79
CA ALA A 96 12.72 11.88 13.70
C ALA A 96 11.94 12.97 12.97
N ILE A 97 11.19 13.79 13.71
CA ILE A 97 10.54 15.00 13.17
C ILE A 97 10.97 16.18 14.01
N LYS A 98 11.50 17.23 13.38
CA LYS A 98 11.91 18.47 14.03
C LYS A 98 11.51 19.67 13.19
N ASN A 99 10.82 20.63 13.78
CA ASN A 99 10.37 21.86 13.11
C ASN A 99 9.63 21.58 11.79
N GLY A 100 8.78 20.55 11.79
CA GLY A 100 8.02 20.13 10.61
C GLY A 100 8.82 19.47 9.49
N ILE A 101 10.08 19.08 9.74
CA ILE A 101 10.89 18.32 8.77
C ILE A 101 11.06 16.90 9.29
N VAL A 102 10.78 15.90 8.45
CA VAL A 102 11.11 14.49 8.71
C VAL A 102 12.59 14.28 8.42
N TYR A 103 13.29 13.62 9.33
CA TYR A 103 14.68 13.23 9.20
C TYR A 103 14.80 11.71 9.19
N ILE A 104 15.60 11.19 8.26
CA ILE A 104 15.98 9.78 8.18
C ILE A 104 17.49 9.70 8.38
N ASN A 105 17.93 9.00 9.43
CA ASN A 105 19.34 8.85 9.79
C ASN A 105 20.08 10.19 9.96
N GLY A 106 19.34 11.26 10.29
CA GLY A 106 19.87 12.61 10.47
C GLY A 106 19.73 13.52 9.24
N ASP A 107 19.42 12.97 8.07
CA ASP A 107 19.25 13.73 6.83
C ASP A 107 17.78 14.11 6.61
N PRO A 108 17.47 15.34 6.16
CA PRO A 108 16.10 15.74 5.87
C PRO A 108 15.56 14.95 4.69
N LEU A 109 14.35 14.42 4.84
CA LEU A 109 13.63 13.73 3.78
C LEU A 109 12.94 14.74 2.85
N ASP A 110 13.13 14.59 1.54
CA ASP A 110 12.37 15.34 0.54
C ASP A 110 11.00 14.67 0.31
N GLU A 111 9.93 15.43 0.51
CA GLU A 111 8.56 14.91 0.59
C GLU A 111 7.61 15.74 -0.28
N PRO A 112 7.74 15.71 -1.62
CA PRO A 112 6.92 16.52 -2.53
C PRO A 112 5.43 16.14 -2.52
N TYR A 113 5.08 15.03 -1.86
CA TYR A 113 3.73 14.51 -1.72
C TYR A 113 2.99 15.03 -0.50
N GLU A 114 3.64 15.74 0.42
CA GLU A 114 2.98 16.17 1.66
C GLU A 114 1.98 17.31 1.41
N LEU A 115 0.82 17.24 2.06
CA LEU A 115 -0.15 18.33 1.99
C LEU A 115 0.29 19.54 2.82
N GLU A 116 0.75 19.25 4.03
CA GLU A 116 1.22 20.22 5.02
C GLU A 116 2.38 19.59 5.80
N LYS A 117 3.32 20.43 6.25
CA LYS A 117 4.38 20.01 7.17
C LYS A 117 3.76 19.49 8.49
N PRO A 118 4.35 18.46 9.13
CA PRO A 118 3.96 18.06 10.49
C PRO A 118 4.03 19.23 11.47
N ARG A 119 3.00 19.38 12.32
CA ARG A 119 2.99 20.41 13.37
C ARG A 119 3.82 20.03 14.59
N ASP A 120 3.78 18.75 14.94
CA ASP A 120 4.40 18.24 16.15
C ASP A 120 5.75 17.59 15.82
N ASP A 121 6.72 17.85 16.69
CA ASP A 121 7.98 17.15 16.69
C ASP A 121 7.77 15.69 17.14
N TYR A 122 8.64 14.81 16.66
CA TYR A 122 8.62 13.40 16.99
C TYR A 122 10.02 12.97 17.40
N LYS A 123 10.11 12.38 18.60
CA LYS A 123 11.37 11.89 19.14
C LYS A 123 11.94 10.79 18.22
N ALA A 124 13.25 10.83 18.03
CA ALA A 124 13.95 9.83 17.23
C ALA A 124 13.61 8.41 17.68
N ILE A 125 13.24 7.56 16.72
CA ILE A 125 13.03 6.12 16.87
C ILE A 125 13.86 5.38 15.83
N THR A 126 14.52 4.30 16.24
CA THR A 126 15.12 3.34 15.30
C THR A 126 14.08 2.29 14.94
N VAL A 127 13.81 2.12 13.65
CA VAL A 127 12.86 1.15 13.12
C VAL A 127 13.45 -0.25 13.32
N PRO A 128 12.78 -1.14 14.07
CA PRO A 128 13.25 -2.50 14.28
C PRO A 128 13.29 -3.30 12.97
N GLU A 129 14.01 -4.43 13.00
CA GLU A 129 13.93 -5.43 11.94
C GLU A 129 12.48 -5.91 11.71
N ASN A 130 12.16 -6.26 10.45
CA ASN A 130 10.83 -6.71 10.01
C ASN A 130 9.70 -5.72 10.35
N SER A 131 10.01 -4.42 10.40
CA SER A 131 9.05 -3.38 10.74
C SER A 131 9.23 -2.13 9.89
N LEU A 132 8.18 -1.34 9.76
CA LEU A 132 8.16 -0.10 8.99
C LEU A 132 7.63 1.06 9.84
N PHE A 133 8.17 2.25 9.63
CA PHE A 133 7.59 3.49 10.12
C PHE A 133 6.78 4.13 8.99
N VAL A 134 5.49 4.37 9.20
CA VAL A 134 4.59 4.84 8.15
C VAL A 134 3.84 6.09 8.55
N MET A 135 3.58 6.98 7.58
CA MET A 135 2.85 8.22 7.80
C MET A 135 1.83 8.45 6.68
N GLY A 136 0.74 9.14 7.02
CA GLY A 136 -0.17 9.65 6.00
C GLY A 136 0.36 10.93 5.38
N ASP A 137 0.13 11.11 4.08
CA ASP A 137 0.57 12.32 3.35
C ASP A 137 -0.10 13.59 3.90
N ASN A 138 -1.31 13.46 4.46
CA ASN A 138 -1.98 14.52 5.19
C ASN A 138 -1.52 14.50 6.66
N ARG A 139 -0.32 15.03 6.89
CA ARG A 139 0.42 14.94 8.17
C ARG A 139 -0.40 15.33 9.38
N ASN A 140 -1.22 16.37 9.27
CA ASN A 140 -1.97 16.92 10.39
C ASN A 140 -3.36 16.29 10.55
N LYS A 141 -3.73 15.32 9.70
CA LYS A 141 -5.01 14.58 9.70
C LYS A 141 -4.83 13.07 9.52
N SER A 142 -3.69 12.55 9.95
CA SER A 142 -3.38 11.12 9.85
C SER A 142 -3.04 10.55 11.21
N TYR A 143 -3.81 9.53 11.63
CA TYR A 143 -3.47 8.67 12.75
C TYR A 143 -2.56 7.53 12.24
N ASP A 144 -1.26 7.64 12.51
CA ASP A 144 -0.20 6.80 11.94
C ASP A 144 0.93 6.52 12.94
N SER A 145 2.12 6.10 12.48
CA SER A 145 3.21 5.62 13.35
C SER A 145 3.65 6.61 14.43
N ARG A 146 3.35 7.90 14.27
CA ARG A 146 3.60 8.92 15.29
C ARG A 146 2.78 8.69 16.57
N PHE A 147 1.66 7.96 16.49
CA PHE A 147 0.76 7.71 17.62
C PHE A 147 0.89 6.30 18.18
N TRP A 148 1.12 5.30 17.32
CA TRP A 148 1.08 3.89 17.71
C TRP A 148 2.38 3.11 17.43
N GLY A 149 3.43 3.76 16.91
CA GLY A 149 4.73 3.14 16.67
C GLY A 149 4.87 2.49 15.29
N VAL A 150 5.70 1.46 15.17
CA VAL A 150 5.99 0.81 13.89
C VAL A 150 4.94 -0.23 13.50
N VAL A 151 4.88 -0.58 12.21
CA VAL A 151 4.06 -1.66 11.66
C VAL A 151 4.94 -2.88 11.43
N SER A 152 4.56 -4.04 11.96
CA SER A 152 5.20 -5.31 11.59
C SER A 152 4.92 -5.63 10.12
N GLU A 153 5.93 -6.08 9.38
CA GLU A 153 5.76 -6.49 7.98
C GLU A 153 4.74 -7.62 7.80
N GLU A 154 4.50 -8.42 8.85
CA GLU A 154 3.48 -9.48 8.85
C GLU A 154 2.03 -8.94 8.78
N LEU A 155 1.81 -7.68 9.16
CA LEU A 155 0.49 -7.04 9.09
C LEU A 155 0.18 -6.49 7.68
N ILE A 156 1.15 -6.54 6.76
CA ILE A 156 1.03 -5.95 5.43
C ILE A 156 0.19 -6.87 4.54
N ILE A 157 -0.90 -6.30 4.02
CA ILE A 157 -1.80 -6.95 3.08
C ILE A 157 -1.25 -6.83 1.65
N GLY A 158 -0.65 -5.69 1.33
CA GLY A 158 -0.03 -5.46 0.02
C GLY A 158 0.33 -4.01 -0.26
N LYS A 159 0.88 -3.78 -1.46
CA LYS A 159 1.31 -2.46 -1.94
C LYS A 159 0.26 -1.84 -2.87
N ALA A 160 -0.09 -0.58 -2.65
CA ALA A 160 -0.89 0.18 -3.61
C ALA A 160 -0.04 0.57 -4.84
N VAL A 161 -0.35 -0.03 -5.98
CA VAL A 161 0.45 0.12 -7.23
C VAL A 161 -0.21 1.02 -8.27
N ALA A 162 -1.53 1.22 -8.18
CA ALA A 162 -2.23 2.10 -9.09
C ALA A 162 -3.49 2.68 -8.48
N ARG A 163 -3.85 3.90 -8.89
CA ARG A 163 -5.22 4.43 -8.83
C ARG A 163 -5.85 4.25 -10.19
N PHE A 164 -6.99 3.56 -10.27
CA PHE A 164 -7.70 3.35 -11.54
C PHE A 164 -9.01 4.16 -11.64
N TYR A 165 -9.55 4.64 -10.52
CA TYR A 165 -10.73 5.49 -10.49
C TYR A 165 -10.48 6.72 -9.60
N PRO A 166 -10.93 7.94 -9.99
CA PRO A 166 -11.67 8.25 -11.23
C PRO A 166 -10.80 8.07 -12.48
N PHE A 167 -11.39 7.58 -13.57
CA PHE A 167 -10.63 7.21 -14.79
C PHE A 167 -9.85 8.37 -15.40
N SER A 168 -10.33 9.61 -15.22
CA SER A 168 -9.66 10.83 -15.67
C SER A 168 -8.30 11.07 -14.99
N ASN A 169 -8.09 10.48 -13.82
CA ASN A 169 -6.86 10.61 -13.03
C ASN A 169 -6.21 9.24 -12.80
N ALA A 170 -6.41 8.25 -13.67
CA ALA A 170 -5.75 6.96 -13.53
C ALA A 170 -4.22 7.14 -13.52
N THR A 171 -3.53 6.50 -12.59
CA THR A 171 -2.09 6.69 -12.37
C THR A 171 -1.47 5.43 -11.78
N PHE A 172 -0.29 5.07 -12.25
CA PHE A 172 0.55 4.06 -11.61
C PHE A 172 1.48 4.73 -10.61
N PHE A 173 1.55 4.17 -9.41
CA PHE A 173 2.55 4.55 -8.42
C PHE A 173 3.77 3.68 -8.73
N THR A 174 4.85 4.31 -9.18
CA THR A 174 6.06 3.67 -9.71
C THR A 174 6.54 2.51 -8.84
N LEU A 175 6.97 1.43 -9.49
CA LEU A 175 7.68 0.28 -8.92
C LEU A 175 9.15 0.61 -8.68
#